data_AF-A0AAJ4R577-F1
#
_entry.id   AF-A0AAJ4R577-F1
#
_cell.length_a   1.000
_cell.length_b   1.000
_cell.length_c   1.000
_cell.angle_alpha   90.00
_cell.angle_beta   90.00
_cell.angle_gamma   90.00
#
_symmetry.space_group_name_H-M   'P 1'
#
loop_
_entity.id
_entity.type
_entity.pdbx_description
1 polymer ?
#
loop_
_entity_poly.entity_id
_entity_poly.type
_entity_poly.pdbx_seq_one_letter_code
_entity_poly.pdbx_strand_id
1 'polypeptide(L)'
;MVEFPPGEEQHICAICREPFEEFDDEFASNYANLVCRTCDERAVNAEGESAKFGPHDGQGDNPVFIDGVKCWRRIRFGGAITRKDEFDCDSVGEFHRKHRDDYSDR
;
A
#
# COMPACT_ATOMS: atom_id res chain seq x y z
N MET A 1 -12.13 4.58 -10.18
CA MET A 1 -11.65 5.83 -9.55
C MET A 1 -10.92 5.40 -8.29
N VAL A 2 -9.88 6.09 -7.87
CA VAL A 2 -9.23 5.77 -6.59
C VAL A 2 -10.22 6.06 -5.46
N GLU A 3 -10.52 5.06 -4.64
CA GLU A 3 -11.50 5.16 -3.55
C GLU A 3 -11.07 6.15 -2.45
N PHE A 4 -9.80 6.12 -2.05
CA PHE A 4 -9.17 7.06 -1.13
C PHE A 4 -8.05 7.79 -1.86
N PRO A 5 -8.32 8.96 -2.46
CA PRO A 5 -7.32 9.71 -3.20
C PRO A 5 -6.29 10.36 -2.26
N PRO A 6 -5.02 10.52 -2.71
CA PRO A 6 -4.01 11.23 -1.93
C PRO A 6 -4.37 12.72 -1.80
N GLY A 7 -4.03 13.31 -0.65
CA GLY A 7 -4.38 14.67 -0.27
C GLY A 7 -5.75 14.82 0.39
N GLU A 8 -6.55 13.75 0.43
CA GLU A 8 -7.81 13.67 1.18
C GLU A 8 -7.64 12.77 2.41
N GLU A 9 -8.47 12.99 3.43
CA GLU A 9 -8.40 12.20 4.65
C GLU A 9 -8.88 10.77 4.43
N GLN A 10 -8.10 9.80 4.90
CA GLN A 10 -8.48 8.40 4.97
C GLN A 10 -8.40 7.92 6.42
N HIS A 11 -9.57 7.64 7.01
CA HIS A 11 -9.70 7.24 8.42
C HIS A 11 -9.82 5.73 8.63
N ILE A 12 -9.99 4.96 7.56
CA ILE A 12 -10.24 3.52 7.58
C ILE A 12 -9.35 2.77 6.60
N CYS A 13 -9.03 1.52 6.90
CA CYS A 13 -8.23 0.66 6.03
C CYS A 13 -8.93 0.36 4.69
N ALA A 14 -8.19 0.45 3.58
CA ALA A 14 -8.72 0.14 2.25
C ALA A 14 -9.06 -1.33 2.01
N ILE A 15 -8.64 -2.23 2.92
CA ILE A 15 -8.95 -3.67 2.90
C ILE A 15 -10.05 -4.01 3.89
N CYS A 16 -9.79 -3.93 5.20
CA CYS A 16 -10.74 -4.38 6.23
C CYS A 16 -11.79 -3.35 6.63
N ARG A 17 -11.66 -2.09 6.21
CA ARG A 17 -12.58 -0.98 6.53
C ARG A 17 -12.67 -0.59 8.01
N GLU A 18 -11.83 -1.18 8.85
CA GLU A 18 -11.68 -0.77 10.24
C GLU A 18 -10.94 0.57 10.33
N PRO A 19 -11.25 1.40 11.34
CA PRO A 19 -10.53 2.63 11.61
C PRO A 19 -9.02 2.40 11.78
N PHE A 20 -8.20 3.37 11.37
CA PHE A 20 -6.78 3.32 11.68
C PHE A 20 -6.54 3.59 13.16
N GLU A 21 -5.72 2.75 13.78
CA GLU A 21 -5.20 2.97 15.14
C GLU A 21 -3.75 3.49 15.10
N GLU A 22 -3.04 3.22 14.00
CA GLU A 22 -1.60 3.44 13.87
C GLU A 22 -1.19 4.61 12.95
N PHE A 23 -2.15 5.19 12.22
CA PHE A 23 -1.92 6.30 11.30
C PHE A 23 -2.81 7.47 11.69
N ASP A 24 -2.21 8.65 11.81
CA ASP A 24 -2.98 9.90 11.89
C ASP A 24 -3.40 10.38 10.49
N ASP A 25 -4.32 11.34 10.46
CA ASP A 25 -4.91 11.87 9.23
C ASP A 25 -3.85 12.49 8.30
N GLU A 26 -2.86 13.18 8.88
CA GLU A 26 -1.76 13.80 8.15
C GLU A 26 -0.96 12.71 7.42
N PHE A 27 -0.54 11.67 8.12
CA PHE A 27 0.17 10.55 7.54
C PHE A 27 -0.67 9.83 6.48
N ALA A 28 -1.92 9.49 6.81
CA ALA A 28 -2.79 8.71 5.96
C ALA A 28 -3.10 9.42 4.63
N SER A 29 -3.31 10.75 4.68
CA SER A 29 -3.60 11.56 3.48
C SER A 29 -2.46 11.57 2.45
N ASN A 30 -1.23 11.20 2.82
CA ASN A 30 -0.12 11.12 1.87
C ASN A 30 -0.21 9.94 0.90
N TYR A 31 -1.09 8.97 1.15
CA TYR A 31 -1.12 7.70 0.42
C TYR A 31 -2.50 7.40 -0.12
N ALA A 32 -2.57 7.08 -1.40
CA ALA A 32 -3.81 6.56 -1.95
C ALA A 32 -4.12 5.14 -1.42
N ASN A 33 -5.36 4.89 -1.00
CA ASN A 33 -5.84 3.56 -0.59
C ASN A 33 -4.94 2.85 0.44
N LEU A 34 -4.58 3.54 1.53
CA LEU A 34 -3.70 3.04 2.58
C LEU A 34 -4.26 1.78 3.26
N VAL A 35 -3.38 0.85 3.59
CA VAL A 35 -3.70 -0.43 4.24
C VAL A 35 -3.09 -0.47 5.64
N CYS A 36 -3.88 -0.88 6.64
CA CYS A 36 -3.41 -1.03 8.03
C CYS A 36 -2.38 -2.16 8.17
N ARG A 37 -1.56 -2.10 9.22
CA ARG A 37 -0.51 -3.08 9.52
C ARG A 37 -1.06 -4.48 9.71
N THR A 38 -2.19 -4.62 10.41
CA THR A 38 -2.84 -5.93 10.61
C THR A 38 -3.27 -6.59 9.31
N CYS A 39 -3.66 -5.81 8.30
CA CYS A 39 -3.91 -6.36 6.96
C CYS A 39 -2.60 -6.69 6.24
N ASP A 40 -1.60 -5.81 6.35
CA ASP A 40 -0.30 -6.01 5.70
C ASP A 40 0.48 -7.24 6.21
N GLU A 41 0.34 -7.60 7.48
CA GLU A 41 0.93 -8.80 8.08
C GLU A 41 0.47 -10.10 7.41
N ARG A 42 -0.70 -10.07 6.76
CA ARG A 42 -1.30 -11.22 6.06
C ARG A 42 -0.91 -11.28 4.59
N ALA A 43 -0.09 -10.34 4.11
CA ALA A 43 0.26 -10.28 2.70
C ALA A 43 1.12 -11.46 2.26
N VAL A 44 0.81 -11.97 1.06
CA VAL A 44 1.57 -13.01 0.38
C VAL A 44 2.13 -12.50 -0.95
N ASN A 45 3.22 -13.10 -1.43
CA ASN A 45 3.79 -12.85 -2.75
C ASN A 45 2.99 -13.57 -3.85
N ALA A 46 3.46 -13.49 -5.10
CA ALA A 46 2.80 -14.12 -6.25
C ALA A 46 2.72 -15.65 -6.14
N GLU A 47 3.65 -16.26 -5.40
CA GLU A 47 3.72 -17.69 -5.11
C GLU A 47 2.83 -18.12 -3.93
N GLY A 48 2.20 -17.16 -3.24
CA GLY A 48 1.34 -17.42 -2.08
C GLY A 48 2.12 -17.60 -0.76
N GLU A 49 3.40 -17.28 -0.73
CA GLU A 49 4.25 -17.30 0.47
C GLU A 49 4.18 -15.96 1.20
N SER A 50 4.44 -15.95 2.51
CA SER A 50 4.48 -14.70 3.29
C SER A 50 5.45 -13.67 2.68
N ALA A 51 4.94 -12.49 2.36
CA ALA A 51 5.68 -11.47 1.62
C ALA A 51 6.75 -10.77 2.48
N LYS A 52 7.93 -10.55 1.91
CA LYS A 52 9.12 -10.02 2.57
C LYS A 52 9.43 -8.58 2.14
N PHE A 53 9.99 -7.79 3.05
CA PHE A 53 10.38 -6.40 2.80
C PHE A 53 11.83 -6.23 2.31
N GLY A 54 12.58 -7.32 2.08
CA GLY A 54 14.01 -7.22 1.71
C GLY A 54 14.90 -6.48 2.74
N PRO A 55 16.23 -6.47 2.56
CA PRO A 55 17.15 -5.80 3.47
C PRO A 55 17.38 -4.31 3.16
N HIS A 56 16.93 -3.81 2.00
CA HIS A 56 17.22 -2.45 1.52
C HIS A 56 15.99 -1.81 0.86
N ASP A 57 16.02 -0.49 0.74
CA ASP A 57 14.96 0.29 0.10
C ASP A 57 14.65 -0.22 -1.31
N GLY A 58 13.35 -0.37 -1.59
CA GLY A 58 12.86 -0.88 -2.87
C GLY A 58 13.15 -2.36 -3.15
N GLN A 59 13.81 -3.08 -2.24
CA GLN A 59 13.95 -4.54 -2.32
C GLN A 59 12.82 -5.19 -1.54
N GLY A 60 12.30 -6.33 -2.01
CA GLY A 60 11.20 -7.05 -1.36
C GLY A 60 10.09 -7.38 -2.35
N ASP A 61 9.08 -8.09 -1.85
CA ASP A 61 8.03 -8.63 -2.70
C ASP A 61 7.07 -7.52 -3.13
N ASN A 62 6.86 -7.45 -4.44
CA ASN A 62 5.89 -6.60 -5.11
C ASN A 62 5.54 -7.24 -6.46
N PRO A 63 4.24 -7.30 -6.83
CA PRO A 63 3.09 -6.98 -6.00
C PRO A 63 2.92 -7.97 -4.84
N VAL A 64 2.08 -7.61 -3.87
CA VAL A 64 1.65 -8.52 -2.80
C VAL A 64 0.13 -8.66 -2.82
N PHE A 65 -0.38 -9.71 -2.19
CA PHE A 65 -1.81 -10.02 -2.16
C PHE A 65 -2.28 -10.16 -0.72
N ILE A 66 -3.33 -9.43 -0.35
CA ILE A 66 -3.97 -9.49 0.98
C ILE A 66 -5.41 -9.92 0.75
N ASP A 67 -5.78 -11.10 1.25
CA ASP A 67 -7.11 -11.69 1.02
C ASP A 67 -7.48 -11.75 -0.49
N GLY A 68 -6.49 -11.99 -1.34
CA GLY A 68 -6.65 -12.01 -2.80
C GLY A 68 -6.71 -10.64 -3.49
N VAL A 69 -6.65 -9.54 -2.73
CA VAL A 69 -6.59 -8.18 -3.27
C VAL A 69 -5.13 -7.80 -3.56
N LYS A 70 -4.84 -7.40 -4.80
CA LYS A 70 -3.50 -6.93 -5.22
C LYS A 70 -3.18 -5.60 -4.53
N CYS A 71 -1.96 -5.48 -4.01
CA CYS A 71 -1.43 -4.30 -3.37
C CYS A 71 0.02 -4.04 -3.82
N TRP A 72 0.45 -2.79 -3.70
CA TRP A 72 1.83 -2.38 -3.92
C TRP A 72 2.42 -1.78 -2.64
N ARG A 73 3.68 -2.09 -2.40
CA ARG A 73 4.45 -1.67 -1.22
C ARG A 73 5.51 -0.65 -1.59
N ARG A 74 5.56 0.44 -0.82
CA ARG A 74 6.72 1.31 -0.74
C ARG A 74 7.60 0.86 0.43
N ILE A 75 8.72 0.21 0.11
CA ILE A 75 9.62 -0.38 1.09
C ILE A 75 10.76 0.57 1.42
N ARG A 76 10.88 0.92 2.71
CA ARG A 76 11.88 1.87 3.24
C ARG A 76 12.30 1.44 4.65
N PHE A 77 13.60 1.41 4.93
CA PHE A 77 14.17 1.17 6.27
C PHE A 77 13.63 -0.09 7.00
N GLY A 78 13.43 -1.20 6.27
CA GLY A 78 12.94 -2.45 6.86
C GLY A 78 11.44 -2.49 7.18
N GLY A 79 10.69 -1.47 6.79
CA GLY A 79 9.22 -1.46 6.81
C GLY A 79 8.63 -1.19 5.42
N ALA A 80 7.31 -1.23 5.33
CA ALA A 80 6.58 -0.92 4.11
C ALA A 80 5.33 -0.10 4.39
N ILE A 81 4.97 0.74 3.41
CA ILE A 81 3.63 1.31 3.29
C ILE A 81 2.92 0.58 2.16
N THR A 82 1.78 -0.03 2.49
CA THR A 82 1.01 -0.87 1.58
C THR A 82 -0.24 -0.16 1.13
N ARG A 83 -0.52 -0.24 -0.17
CA ARG A 83 -1.64 0.43 -0.81
C ARG A 83 -2.39 -0.53 -1.71
N LYS A 84 -3.71 -0.52 -1.63
CA LYS A 84 -4.59 -1.36 -2.46
C LYS A 84 -4.54 -0.90 -3.92
N ASP A 85 -4.32 -1.85 -4.81
CA ASP A 85 -4.43 -1.65 -6.25
C ASP A 85 -5.88 -1.83 -6.69
N GLU A 86 -6.48 -0.75 -7.17
CA GLU A 86 -7.88 -0.73 -7.61
C GLU A 86 -8.01 -0.94 -9.12
N PHE A 87 -6.90 -0.90 -9.85
CA PHE A 87 -6.87 -0.98 -11.31
C PHE A 87 -6.14 -2.21 -11.82
N ASP A 88 -5.77 -3.13 -10.94
CA ASP A 88 -5.04 -4.35 -11.25
C ASP A 88 -3.79 -4.08 -12.11
N CYS A 89 -3.01 -3.07 -11.73
CA CYS A 89 -1.87 -2.59 -12.50
C CYS A 89 -0.85 -3.71 -12.75
N ASP A 90 -0.21 -3.65 -13.92
CA ASP A 90 0.79 -4.63 -14.36
C ASP A 90 2.19 -4.31 -13.78
N SER A 91 2.39 -3.09 -13.29
CA SER A 91 3.67 -2.64 -12.75
C SER A 91 3.52 -1.55 -11.71
N VAL A 92 4.52 -1.43 -10.82
CA VAL A 92 4.60 -0.34 -9.85
C VAL A 92 4.58 1.04 -10.52
N GLY A 93 5.15 1.16 -11.73
CA GLY A 93 5.15 2.40 -12.49
C GLY A 93 3.76 2.77 -13.03
N GLU A 94 2.96 1.77 -13.42
CA GLU A 94 1.56 1.99 -13.78
C GLU A 94 0.71 2.33 -12.56
N PHE A 95 0.89 1.58 -11.46
CA PHE A 95 0.24 1.85 -10.18
C PHE A 95 0.48 3.29 -9.74
N HIS A 96 1.73 3.75 -9.72
CA HIS A 96 2.03 5.15 -9.43
C HIS A 96 1.29 6.10 -10.35
N ARG A 97 1.26 5.89 -11.68
CA ARG A 97 0.55 6.79 -12.61
C ARG A 97 -0.95 6.83 -12.37
N LYS A 98 -1.59 5.70 -12.10
CA LYS A 98 -3.04 5.60 -11.91
C LYS A 98 -3.49 6.03 -10.51
N HIS A 99 -2.57 6.03 -9.54
CA HIS A 99 -2.82 6.43 -8.16
C HIS A 99 -2.05 7.70 -7.73
N ARG A 100 -1.53 8.50 -8.67
CA ARG A 100 -0.71 9.73 -8.45
C ARG A 100 -1.51 10.87 -7.78
N ASP A 101 -0.90 11.77 -6.98
CA ASP A 101 0.54 12.00 -6.70
C ASP A 101 0.90 11.83 -5.20
N ASP A 102 1.53 10.70 -4.84
CA ASP A 102 2.20 10.54 -3.54
C ASP A 102 3.47 11.40 -3.56
N TYR A 103 3.40 12.58 -2.93
CA TYR A 103 4.45 13.60 -2.77
C TYR A 103 5.77 13.31 -3.50
N SER A 104 5.90 13.81 -4.74
CA SER A 104 7.12 13.71 -5.51
C SER A 104 8.30 14.36 -4.76
N ASP A 105 9.33 13.57 -4.48
CA ASP A 105 10.71 13.99 -4.21
C ASP A 105 10.88 15.28 -3.38
N ARG A 106 10.49 15.27 -2.10
CA ARG A 106 11.18 16.09 -1.09
C ARG A 106 12.02 15.21 -0.16
#